data_AF-A0A6A3CXK7-F1
#
_entry.id   AF-A0A6A3CXK7-F1
#
_cell.length_a   1.000
_cell.length_b   1.000
_cell.length_c   1.000
_cell.angle_alpha   90.00
_cell.angle_beta   90.00
_cell.angle_gamma   90.00
#
_symmetry.space_group_name_H-M   'P 1'
#
loop_
_entity.id
_entity.type
_entity.pdbx_description
1 polymer ?
#
loop_
_entity_poly.entity_id
_entity_poly.type
_entity_poly.pdbx_seq_one_letter_code
_entity_poly.pdbx_strand_id
1 'polypeptide(L)'
;MIEKEMYVSIGDIARAGSHPPNVAAVYRSIDKLFARPVGYDLVWRNCMDDYTTPVSIWYPRAPKGFTGLGCIAIQGFEEPEVGIVQCVAETMVEETTFEEQKVWCAPESYPWGCHVYQVRSEALHFVALRENKATNWTPKMIPDDFQPHQSKEETR
;
A
#
# COMPACT_ATOMS: atom_id res chain seq x y z
N MET A 1 -1.47 -21.71 -19.98
CA MET A 1 -0.18 -21.19 -19.49
C MET A 1 -0.51 -19.90 -18.77
N ILE A 2 -0.36 -19.83 -17.45
CA ILE A 2 -0.59 -18.59 -16.72
C ILE A 2 0.71 -17.81 -16.82
N GLU A 3 0.68 -16.65 -17.49
CA GLU A 3 1.80 -15.72 -17.49
C GLU A 3 2.04 -15.30 -16.05
N LYS A 4 3.22 -15.67 -15.53
CA LYS A 4 3.63 -15.26 -14.20
C LYS A 4 4.15 -13.83 -14.34
N GLU A 5 3.48 -12.88 -13.71
CA GLU A 5 3.90 -11.48 -13.67
C GLU A 5 5.34 -11.41 -13.17
N MET A 6 6.23 -10.75 -13.93
CA MET A 6 7.65 -10.62 -13.58
C MET A 6 7.87 -9.57 -12.48
N TYR A 7 6.98 -8.58 -12.42
CA TYR A 7 7.00 -7.48 -11.47
C TYR A 7 5.61 -7.26 -10.87
N VAL A 8 5.58 -6.83 -9.61
CA VAL A 8 4.35 -6.59 -8.85
C VAL A 8 4.43 -5.23 -8.15
N SER A 9 3.28 -4.57 -8.04
CA SER A 9 3.09 -3.42 -7.14
C SER A 9 2.54 -3.89 -5.80
N ILE A 10 2.84 -3.16 -4.73
CA ILE A 10 2.35 -3.46 -3.37
C ILE A 10 1.59 -2.27 -2.75
N GLY A 11 1.42 -1.18 -3.50
CA GLY A 11 0.74 0.04 -3.10
C GLY A 11 1.02 1.20 -4.06
N ASP A 12 0.30 2.30 -3.86
CA ASP A 12 0.53 3.54 -4.59
C ASP A 12 1.49 4.47 -3.85
N ILE A 13 2.10 5.39 -4.62
CA ILE A 13 2.96 6.47 -4.12
C ILE A 13 2.16 7.78 -4.16
N ALA A 14 2.19 8.52 -3.05
CA ALA A 14 1.61 9.86 -2.99
C ALA A 14 2.69 10.87 -2.63
N ARG A 15 2.59 12.08 -3.18
CA ARG A 15 3.49 13.20 -2.85
C ARG A 15 2.70 14.45 -2.52
N ALA A 16 3.29 15.31 -1.69
CA ALA A 16 2.73 16.62 -1.43
C ALA A 16 2.74 17.48 -2.71
N GLY A 17 1.68 18.25 -2.92
CA GLY A 17 1.48 19.09 -4.11
C GLY A 17 0.56 18.49 -5.15
N SER A 18 0.46 19.16 -6.31
CA SER A 18 -0.51 18.85 -7.38
C SER A 18 0.09 18.10 -8.57
N HIS A 19 1.41 17.87 -8.56
CA HIS A 19 2.09 17.21 -9.66
C HIS A 19 2.13 15.68 -9.42
N PRO A 20 2.11 14.85 -10.48
CA PRO A 20 2.13 13.38 -10.34
C PRO A 20 3.48 12.87 -9.83
N PRO A 21 3.57 11.81 -9.00
CA PRO A 21 4.86 11.22 -8.63
C PRO A 21 5.73 10.95 -9.86
N ASN A 22 7.03 11.24 -9.77
CA ASN A 22 8.00 11.02 -10.86
C ASN A 22 8.71 9.67 -10.76
N VAL A 23 8.27 8.82 -9.84
CA VAL A 23 8.84 7.51 -9.52
C VAL A 23 7.72 6.51 -9.31
N ALA A 24 8.02 5.23 -9.52
CA ALA A 24 7.15 4.09 -9.21
C ALA A 24 8.00 3.01 -8.55
N ALA A 25 7.45 2.34 -7.53
CA ALA A 25 8.07 1.21 -6.87
C ALA A 25 7.43 -0.09 -7.38
N VAL A 26 8.25 -0.99 -7.92
CA VAL A 26 7.83 -2.33 -8.33
C VAL A 26 8.84 -3.35 -7.87
N TYR A 27 8.36 -4.53 -7.52
CA TYR A 27 9.17 -5.61 -6.97
C TYR A 27 9.21 -6.76 -7.94
N ARG A 28 10.36 -7.44 -8.04
CA ARG A 28 10.44 -8.69 -8.79
C ARG A 28 9.53 -9.71 -8.12
N SER A 29 8.64 -10.31 -8.89
CA SER A 29 7.73 -11.36 -8.42
C SER A 29 8.52 -12.63 -8.14
N ILE A 30 8.66 -12.95 -6.86
CA ILE A 30 9.33 -14.17 -6.39
C ILE A 30 8.27 -15.10 -5.81
N ASP A 31 8.35 -16.39 -6.15
CA ASP A 31 7.39 -17.38 -5.69
C ASP A 31 7.26 -17.36 -4.17
N LYS A 32 6.02 -17.41 -3.69
CA LYS A 32 5.65 -17.47 -2.27
C LYS A 32 6.01 -16.23 -1.44
N LEU A 33 6.64 -15.23 -2.03
CA LEU A 33 6.96 -13.96 -1.37
C LEU A 33 5.88 -12.90 -1.56
N PHE A 34 5.03 -13.08 -2.58
CA PHE A 34 3.89 -12.21 -2.86
C PHE A 34 2.62 -13.05 -2.98
N ALA A 35 1.50 -12.48 -2.55
CA ALA A 35 0.18 -13.09 -2.68
C ALA A 35 -0.88 -12.05 -2.97
N ARG A 36 -1.91 -12.44 -3.73
CA ARG A 36 -3.06 -11.57 -3.97
C ARG A 36 -3.78 -11.31 -2.65
N PRO A 37 -4.27 -10.08 -2.41
CA PRO A 37 -5.13 -9.80 -1.26
C PRO A 37 -6.37 -10.71 -1.29
N VAL A 38 -7.02 -10.89 -0.15
CA VAL A 38 -8.35 -11.55 -0.08
C VAL A 38 -9.50 -10.54 -0.26
N GLY A 39 -9.16 -9.28 -0.48
CA GLY A 39 -10.04 -8.14 -0.72
C GLY A 39 -9.44 -6.87 -0.11
N TYR A 40 -10.24 -5.83 0.05
CA TYR A 40 -9.78 -4.51 0.46
C TYR A 40 -10.70 -3.85 1.49
N ASP A 41 -10.10 -3.19 2.47
CA ASP A 41 -10.81 -2.36 3.45
C ASP A 41 -10.90 -0.93 2.95
N LEU A 42 -12.11 -0.38 2.90
CA LEU A 42 -12.32 1.03 2.56
C LEU A 42 -11.79 1.92 3.69
N VAL A 43 -10.70 2.61 3.41
CA VAL A 43 -10.12 3.57 4.36
C VAL A 43 -10.91 4.87 4.32
N TRP A 44 -11.09 5.43 3.11
CA TRP A 44 -11.75 6.71 2.88
C TRP A 44 -12.32 6.80 1.47
N ARG A 45 -13.36 7.63 1.30
CA ARG A 45 -13.85 8.08 -0.01
C ARG A 45 -14.35 9.52 0.09
N ASN A 46 -14.32 10.25 -1.02
CA ASN A 46 -14.88 11.60 -1.07
C ASN A 46 -16.42 11.59 -1.17
N CYS A 47 -17.03 12.75 -0.91
CA CYS A 47 -18.45 12.99 -1.12
C CYS A 47 -18.69 13.61 -2.50
N MET A 48 -19.65 13.08 -3.27
CA MET A 48 -19.97 13.63 -4.60
C MET A 48 -20.63 15.02 -4.54
N ASP A 49 -21.13 15.44 -3.38
CA ASP A 49 -21.75 16.76 -3.21
C ASP A 49 -20.71 17.89 -3.32
N ASP A 50 -19.45 17.61 -3.00
CA ASP A 50 -18.37 18.61 -2.96
C ASP A 50 -17.26 18.34 -4.00
N TYR A 51 -17.25 17.15 -4.61
CA TYR A 51 -16.22 16.73 -5.55
C TYR A 51 -16.83 16.23 -6.85
N THR A 52 -16.28 16.66 -7.99
CA THR A 52 -16.76 16.29 -9.32
C THR A 52 -16.32 14.89 -9.76
N THR A 53 -15.23 14.37 -9.20
CA THR A 53 -14.67 13.05 -9.54
C THR A 53 -14.68 12.15 -8.31
N PRO A 54 -15.32 10.96 -8.37
CA PRO A 54 -15.32 10.03 -7.26
C PRO A 54 -13.93 9.43 -7.06
N VAL A 55 -13.45 9.43 -5.81
CA VAL A 55 -12.17 8.85 -5.42
C VAL A 55 -12.35 8.07 -4.12
N SER A 56 -11.74 6.90 -4.05
CA SER A 56 -11.66 6.09 -2.84
C SER A 56 -10.25 5.59 -2.59
N ILE A 57 -9.91 5.42 -1.32
CA ILE A 57 -8.64 4.91 -0.83
C ILE A 57 -8.90 3.63 -0.06
N TRP A 58 -8.15 2.58 -0.42
CA TRP A 58 -8.32 1.24 0.11
C TRP A 58 -7.02 0.70 0.69
N TYR A 59 -7.15 -0.20 1.66
CA TYR A 59 -6.02 -0.95 2.20
C TYR A 59 -6.20 -2.45 1.89
N PRO A 60 -5.19 -3.14 1.31
CA PRO A 60 -5.31 -4.55 0.98
C PRO A 60 -5.41 -5.42 2.24
N ARG A 61 -6.43 -6.28 2.29
CA ARG A 61 -6.55 -7.35 3.30
C ARG A 61 -5.68 -8.52 2.88
N ALA A 62 -4.61 -8.76 3.62
CA ALA A 62 -3.67 -9.82 3.31
C ALA A 62 -4.20 -11.21 3.70
N PRO A 63 -3.86 -12.27 2.93
CA PRO A 63 -4.04 -13.64 3.37
C PRO A 63 -3.10 -13.97 4.54
N LYS A 64 -3.37 -15.08 5.23
CA LYS A 64 -2.55 -15.55 6.36
C LYS A 64 -1.07 -15.71 5.97
N GLY A 65 -0.17 -15.15 6.77
CA GLY A 65 1.30 -15.18 6.55
C GLY A 65 1.81 -14.06 5.62
N PHE A 66 0.93 -13.15 5.20
CA PHE A 66 1.26 -11.99 4.39
C PHE A 66 0.73 -10.71 5.08
N THR A 67 1.26 -9.56 4.67
CA THR A 67 0.81 -8.23 5.09
C THR A 67 0.61 -7.31 3.90
N GLY A 68 -0.37 -6.40 4.00
CA GLY A 68 -0.42 -5.22 3.15
C GLY A 68 0.66 -4.22 3.58
N LEU A 69 1.19 -3.42 2.64
CA LEU A 69 2.21 -2.41 2.94
C LEU A 69 1.82 -0.99 2.51
N GLY A 70 1.08 -0.82 1.43
CA GLY A 70 0.59 0.49 0.97
C GLY A 70 -0.90 0.51 0.68
N CYS A 71 -1.49 1.69 0.79
CA CYS A 71 -2.82 1.96 0.28
C CYS A 71 -2.81 2.06 -1.25
N ILE A 72 -4.01 1.95 -1.83
CA ILE A 72 -4.27 2.26 -3.24
C ILE A 72 -5.38 3.30 -3.33
N ALA A 73 -5.26 4.22 -4.29
CA ALA A 73 -6.26 5.21 -4.61
C ALA A 73 -6.83 4.94 -6.00
N ILE A 74 -8.15 4.76 -6.09
CA ILE A 74 -8.83 4.49 -7.35
C ILE A 74 -9.91 5.53 -7.62
N GLN A 75 -10.19 5.72 -8.91
CA GLN A 75 -11.35 6.48 -9.35
C GLN A 75 -12.61 5.62 -9.19
N GLY A 76 -13.62 6.14 -8.50
CA GLY A 76 -14.85 5.41 -8.18
C GLY A 76 -14.94 4.99 -6.71
N PHE A 77 -16.03 4.28 -6.37
CA PHE A 77 -16.32 3.81 -5.01
C PHE A 77 -16.42 2.29 -4.90
N GLU A 78 -16.28 1.58 -6.02
CA GLU A 78 -16.31 0.12 -6.05
C GLU A 78 -14.97 -0.44 -5.56
N GLU A 79 -15.01 -1.62 -4.93
CA GLU A 79 -13.80 -2.29 -4.47
C GLU A 79 -12.86 -2.59 -5.66
N PRO A 80 -11.54 -2.35 -5.53
CA PRO A 80 -10.61 -2.62 -6.61
C PRO A 80 -10.48 -4.11 -6.94
N GLU A 81 -10.05 -4.41 -8.16
CA GLU A 81 -9.74 -5.78 -8.56
C GLU A 81 -8.59 -6.36 -7.73
N VAL A 82 -8.75 -7.61 -7.29
CA VAL A 82 -7.87 -8.35 -6.35
C VAL A 82 -6.44 -8.61 -6.90
N GLY A 83 -6.07 -8.03 -8.04
CA GLY A 83 -4.75 -8.18 -8.66
C GLY A 83 -3.94 -6.90 -8.81
N ILE A 84 -4.51 -5.72 -8.51
CA ILE A 84 -3.81 -4.45 -8.81
C ILE A 84 -2.59 -4.20 -7.91
N VAL A 85 -2.58 -4.82 -6.72
CA VAL A 85 -1.44 -4.87 -5.81
C VAL A 85 -1.33 -6.24 -5.16
N GLN A 86 -0.14 -6.59 -4.70
CA GLN A 86 0.15 -7.81 -3.95
C GLN A 86 0.44 -7.50 -2.49
N CYS A 87 0.06 -8.43 -1.62
CA CYS A 87 0.53 -8.50 -0.25
C CYS A 87 1.90 -9.20 -0.20
N VAL A 88 2.67 -8.91 0.83
CA VAL A 88 4.06 -9.34 0.98
C VAL A 88 4.20 -10.31 2.14
N ALA A 89 5.02 -11.35 1.99
CA ALA A 89 5.27 -12.31 3.06
C ALA A 89 5.80 -11.61 4.32
N GLU A 90 5.29 -11.98 5.49
CA GLU A 90 5.67 -11.37 6.78
C GLU A 90 7.16 -11.53 7.11
N THR A 91 7.85 -12.49 6.49
CA THR A 91 9.29 -12.71 6.65
C THR A 91 10.16 -11.71 5.90
N MET A 92 9.59 -10.88 5.02
CA MET A 92 10.32 -9.89 4.22
C MET A 92 10.24 -8.47 4.78
N VAL A 93 9.43 -8.26 5.81
CA VAL A 93 9.02 -6.92 6.22
C VAL A 93 9.58 -6.58 7.59
N GLU A 94 9.90 -5.32 7.77
CA GLU A 94 10.33 -4.74 9.04
C GLU A 94 9.41 -3.58 9.41
N GLU A 95 9.31 -3.31 10.72
CA GLU A 95 8.61 -2.14 11.21
C GLU A 95 9.40 -0.86 10.86
N THR A 96 8.68 0.20 10.55
CA THR A 96 9.25 1.51 10.25
C THR A 96 8.34 2.59 10.84
N THR A 97 8.60 3.85 10.49
CA THR A 97 7.78 4.99 10.87
C THR A 97 7.20 5.70 9.65
N PHE A 98 6.21 6.55 9.88
CA PHE A 98 5.80 7.51 8.85
C PHE A 98 6.81 8.65 8.73
N GLU A 99 6.83 9.28 7.57
CA GLU A 99 7.52 10.56 7.42
C GLU A 99 6.91 11.65 8.32
N GLU A 100 7.71 12.66 8.62
CA GLU A 100 7.27 13.77 9.48
C GLU A 100 6.17 14.59 8.80
N GLN A 101 6.36 14.90 7.52
CA GLN A 101 5.41 15.64 6.72
C GLN A 101 4.23 14.76 6.32
N LYS A 102 3.03 15.21 6.66
CA LYS A 102 1.78 14.67 6.12
C LYS A 102 1.66 15.05 4.65
N VAL A 103 1.34 14.08 3.80
CA VAL A 103 1.16 14.29 2.35
C VAL A 103 -0.11 15.07 2.08
N TRP A 104 -1.21 14.65 2.70
CA TRP A 104 -2.52 15.25 2.52
C TRP A 104 -3.46 14.90 3.69
N CYS A 105 -4.49 15.71 3.92
CA CYS A 105 -5.64 15.30 4.71
C CYS A 105 -6.96 15.82 4.14
N ALA A 106 -8.01 15.04 4.36
CA ALA A 106 -9.36 15.47 4.06
C ALA A 106 -9.75 16.68 4.93
N PRO A 107 -10.59 17.59 4.40
CA PRO A 107 -11.16 18.67 5.20
C PRO A 107 -11.91 18.15 6.43
N GLU A 108 -11.85 18.90 7.54
CA GLU A 108 -12.51 18.55 8.81
C GLU A 108 -14.04 18.54 8.74
N SER A 109 -14.62 19.08 7.66
CA SER A 109 -16.07 19.12 7.44
C SER A 109 -16.70 17.75 7.17
N TYR A 110 -15.91 16.69 6.99
CA TYR A 110 -16.42 15.34 6.75
C TYR A 110 -16.41 14.48 8.02
N PRO A 111 -17.43 13.63 8.22
CA PRO A 111 -17.52 12.76 9.40
C PRO A 111 -16.43 11.68 9.46
N TRP A 112 -15.71 11.44 8.37
CA TRP A 112 -14.60 10.49 8.31
C TRP A 112 -13.31 11.23 7.96
N GLY A 113 -12.43 11.37 8.95
CA GLY A 113 -11.09 11.90 8.74
C GLY A 113 -10.30 11.03 7.75
N CYS A 114 -9.37 11.65 7.04
CA CYS A 114 -8.36 10.94 6.27
C CYS A 114 -7.07 11.71 6.32
N HIS A 115 -6.01 11.03 6.72
CA HIS A 115 -4.66 11.57 6.81
C HIS A 115 -3.74 10.63 6.05
N VAL A 116 -3.15 11.14 4.97
CA VAL A 116 -2.24 10.41 4.10
C VAL A 116 -0.81 10.70 4.55
N TYR A 117 -0.10 9.64 4.90
CA TYR A 117 1.30 9.69 5.28
C TYR A 117 2.10 8.81 4.34
N GLN A 118 3.33 9.24 4.07
CA GLN A 118 4.30 8.41 3.38
C GLN A 118 5.01 7.52 4.41
N VAL A 119 5.20 6.24 4.07
CA VAL A 119 6.01 5.32 4.86
C VAL A 119 7.48 5.64 4.62
N ARG A 120 8.28 5.68 5.68
CA ARG A 120 9.73 5.87 5.56
C ARG A 120 10.37 4.62 4.96
N SER A 121 10.61 4.68 3.65
CA SER A 121 11.19 3.62 2.81
C SER A 121 11.50 4.22 1.42
N GLU A 122 12.53 3.72 0.72
CA GLU A 122 12.84 4.11 -0.67
C GLU A 122 11.70 3.80 -1.66
N ALA A 123 10.76 2.94 -1.28
CA ALA A 123 9.60 2.61 -2.09
C ALA A 123 8.46 3.66 -2.01
N LEU A 124 8.50 4.55 -1.02
CA LEU A 124 7.65 5.75 -0.93
C LEU A 124 6.13 5.49 -0.92
N HIS A 125 5.70 4.28 -0.61
CA HIS A 125 4.27 3.96 -0.51
C HIS A 125 3.58 4.82 0.55
N PHE A 126 2.31 5.16 0.31
CA PHE A 126 1.52 5.87 1.29
C PHE A 126 0.58 4.96 2.07
N VAL A 127 0.22 5.38 3.28
CA VAL A 127 -0.87 4.82 4.07
C VAL A 127 -1.82 5.95 4.46
N ALA A 128 -3.11 5.72 4.27
CA ALA A 128 -4.16 6.60 4.74
C ALA A 128 -4.70 6.10 6.08
N LEU A 129 -4.91 7.02 7.02
CA LEU A 129 -5.44 6.74 8.36
C LEU A 129 -6.67 7.61 8.61
N ARG A 130 -7.66 7.07 9.33
CA ARG A 130 -8.85 7.84 9.73
C ARG A 130 -8.58 8.88 10.81
N GLU A 131 -7.53 8.66 11.59
CA GLU A 131 -7.10 9.53 12.68
C GLU A 131 -5.65 9.96 12.45
N ASN A 132 -5.25 11.10 13.04
CA ASN A 132 -3.91 11.64 12.87
C ASN A 132 -2.87 10.72 13.56
N LYS A 133 -1.90 10.23 12.78
CA LYS A 133 -0.82 9.30 13.21
C LYS A 133 -1.31 8.39 14.34
N ALA A 134 -2.37 7.62 14.04
CA ALA A 134 -3.07 6.81 15.04
C ALA A 134 -2.04 6.07 15.90
N THR A 135 -2.10 6.26 17.22
CA THR A 135 -1.10 5.78 18.18
C THR A 135 -0.89 4.26 18.15
N ASN A 136 -1.81 3.53 17.52
CA ASN A 136 -1.81 2.07 17.40
C ASN A 136 -1.31 1.59 16.02
N TRP A 137 -0.87 2.47 15.13
CA TRP A 137 -0.39 2.11 13.80
C TRP A 137 1.14 2.12 13.72
N THR A 138 1.72 0.94 13.49
CA THR A 138 3.13 0.77 13.13
C THR A 138 3.21 0.37 11.66
N PRO A 139 3.67 1.27 10.76
CA PRO A 139 3.84 0.92 9.36
C PRO A 139 4.97 -0.09 9.19
N LYS A 140 4.91 -0.85 8.09
CA LYS A 140 5.94 -1.82 7.71
C LYS A 140 6.50 -1.47 6.33
N MET A 141 7.71 -1.92 6.05
CA MET A 141 8.37 -1.78 4.76
C MET A 141 9.17 -3.04 4.41
N ILE A 142 9.56 -3.17 3.15
CA ILE A 142 10.59 -4.13 2.73
C ILE A 142 11.95 -3.43 2.86
N PRO A 143 12.94 -3.99 3.59
CA PRO A 143 14.30 -3.45 3.66
C PRO A 143 14.96 -3.37 2.28
N ASP A 144 15.73 -2.31 2.04
CA ASP A 144 16.35 -2.06 0.72
C ASP A 144 17.42 -3.09 0.36
N ASP A 145 18.06 -3.69 1.37
CA ASP A 145 19.08 -4.73 1.24
C ASP A 145 18.51 -6.14 1.33
N PHE A 146 17.18 -6.30 1.30
CA PHE A 146 16.54 -7.61 1.38
C PHE A 146 17.02 -8.54 0.25
N GLN A 147 17.78 -9.55 0.63
CA GLN A 147 18.16 -10.65 -0.25
C GLN A 147 17.28 -11.86 0.06
N PRO A 148 16.43 -12.31 -0.88
CA PRO A 148 15.68 -13.53 -0.69
C PRO A 148 16.68 -14.67 -0.52
N HIS A 149 16.70 -15.29 0.67
CA HIS A 149 17.51 -16.48 0.90
C HIS A 149 17.16 -17.52 -0.17
N GLN A 150 18.10 -17.78 -1.08
CA GLN A 150 18.01 -18.98 -1.91
C GLN A 150 18.18 -20.15 -0.96
N SER A 151 17.09 -20.84 -0.63
CA SER A 151 17.16 -22.16 -0.04
C SER A 151 18.04 -22.99 -0.95
N LYS A 152 19.25 -23.32 -0.48
CA LYS A 152 20.13 -24.29 -1.12
C LYS A 152 19.28 -25.54 -1.37
N GLU A 153 19.18 -25.96 -2.63
CA GLU A 153 18.70 -27.30 -2.94
C GLU A 153 19.55 -28.28 -2.12
N GLU A 154 18.95 -28.90 -1.11
CA GLU A 154 19.52 -30.05 -0.45
C GLU A 154 19.61 -31.16 -1.51
N THR A 155 20.80 -31.31 -2.07
CA THR A 155 21.17 -32.44 -2.91
C THR A 155 21.00 -33.69 -2.07
N ARG A 156 20.04 -34.54 -2.45
CA ARG A 156 19.95 -35.91 -1.98
C ARG A 156 20.28 -36.87 -3.11
#